data_AF-A0A800DJ22-F1
#
_entry.id   AF-A0A800DJ22-F1
#
_cell.length_a   1.000
_cell.length_b   1.000
_cell.length_c   1.000
_cell.angle_alpha   90.00
_cell.angle_beta   90.00
_cell.angle_gamma   90.00
#
_symmetry.space_group_name_H-M   'P 1'
#
loop_
_entity.id
_entity.type
_entity.pdbx_description
1 polymer ?
#
loop_
_entity_poly.entity_id
_entity_poly.type
_entity_poly.pdbx_seq_one_letter_code
_entity_poly.pdbx_strand_id
1 'polypeptide(L)' 'LGRRILTPADLEAMNPNLVGGDPYSGSCDLDQFFLWRPYPGAKGHETPVKGLYHIGASTHPGPGLGGGSGYLVAKALS' A
#
# COMPACT_ATOMS: atom_id res chain seq x y z
N LEU A 1 11.75 2.61 33.01
CA LEU A 1 11.20 2.79 31.64
C LEU A 1 12.21 2.25 30.64
N GLY A 2 11.77 1.44 29.68
CA GLY A 2 12.62 0.87 28.62
C GLY A 2 12.54 1.67 27.32
N ARG A 3 13.64 1.72 26.56
CA ARG A 3 13.71 2.32 25.21
C ARG A 3 13.80 1.19 24.19
N ARG A 4 13.00 1.28 23.11
CA ARG A 4 13.13 0.41 21.93
C ARG A 4 13.41 1.27 20.71
N ILE A 5 14.39 0.85 19.91
CA ILE A 5 14.75 1.48 18.65
C ILE A 5 14.45 0.45 17.55
N LEU A 6 13.78 0.89 16.50
CA LEU A 6 13.52 0.10 15.30
C LEU A 6 14.28 0.73 14.15
N THR A 7 15.23 -0.01 13.60
CA THR A 7 15.96 0.38 12.39
C THR A 7 15.12 0.06 11.14
N PRO A 8 15.45 0.64 9.97
CA PRO A 8 14.81 0.24 8.71
C PRO A 8 14.88 -1.26 8.44
N ALA A 9 16.01 -1.91 8.77
CA ALA A 9 16.16 -3.36 8.64
C ALA A 9 15.24 -4.14 9.59
N ASP A 10 15.01 -3.63 10.81
CA ASP A 10 14.04 -4.24 11.74
C ASP A 10 12.62 -4.13 11.19
N LEU A 11 12.25 -3.00 10.57
CA LEU A 11 10.92 -2.81 9.98
C LEU A 11 10.70 -3.76 8.80
N GLU A 12 11.66 -3.86 7.89
CA GLU A 12 11.59 -4.79 6.75
C GLU A 12 11.54 -6.26 7.20
N ALA A 13 12.29 -6.62 8.24
CA ALA A 13 12.25 -7.96 8.83
C ALA A 13 10.91 -8.26 9.53
N MET A 14 10.25 -7.24 10.09
CA MET A 14 8.93 -7.39 10.72
C MET A 14 7.80 -7.51 9.71
N ASN A 15 7.90 -6.83 8.57
CA ASN A 15 6.90 -6.86 7.51
C ASN A 15 7.59 -6.67 6.15
N PRO A 16 7.56 -7.68 5.27
CA PRO A 16 8.25 -7.61 3.97
C PRO A 16 7.68 -6.55 3.03
N ASN A 17 6.51 -5.98 3.31
CA ASN A 17 5.98 -4.81 2.57
C ASN A 17 6.70 -3.50 2.91
N LEU A 18 7.51 -3.50 3.98
CA LEU A 18 8.31 -2.35 4.43
C LEU A 18 9.72 -2.41 3.84
N VAL A 19 9.82 -2.55 2.52
CA VAL A 19 11.12 -2.67 1.82
C VAL A 19 11.99 -1.46 2.14
N GLY A 20 13.22 -1.70 2.60
CA GLY A 20 14.12 -0.64 3.07
C GLY A 20 13.59 0.16 4.27
N GLY A 21 12.60 -0.38 4.99
CA GLY A 21 11.88 0.28 6.09
C GLY A 21 10.77 1.23 5.67
N ASP A 22 10.35 1.24 4.40
CA ASP A 22 9.34 2.17 3.88
C ASP A 22 7.90 1.81 4.30
N PRO A 23 7.22 2.63 5.13
CA PRO A 23 5.83 2.41 5.53
C PRO A 23 4.80 2.71 4.44
N TYR A 24 5.21 3.33 3.34
CA TYR A 24 4.31 3.78 2.28
C TYR A 24 4.29 2.84 1.08
N SER A 25 5.16 1.83 1.08
CA SER A 25 5.23 0.76 0.10
C SER A 25 5.22 1.30 -1.34
N GLY A 26 6.11 2.25 -1.61
CA GLY A 26 6.35 2.86 -2.93
C GLY A 26 6.73 4.35 -2.87
N SER A 27 7.19 4.91 -4.00
CA SER A 27 7.55 6.34 -4.07
C SER A 27 6.34 7.27 -3.81
N CYS A 28 6.63 8.41 -3.19
CA CYS A 28 5.70 9.52 -3.03
C CYS A 28 5.76 10.55 -4.16
N ASP A 29 6.52 10.28 -5.22
CA ASP A 29 6.52 11.09 -6.44
C ASP A 29 5.16 11.04 -7.12
N LEU A 30 4.79 12.11 -7.84
CA LEU A 30 3.44 12.29 -8.39
C LEU A 30 3.01 11.15 -9.33
N ASP A 31 3.92 10.66 -10.16
CA ASP A 31 3.66 9.56 -11.08
C ASP A 31 3.31 8.26 -10.34
N GLN A 32 4.09 7.91 -9.32
CA GLN A 32 3.87 6.72 -8.51
C GLN A 32 2.75 6.89 -7.47
N PHE A 33 2.45 8.10 -7.02
CA PHE A 33 1.40 8.34 -6.04
C PHE A 33 0.00 8.29 -6.67
N PHE A 34 -0.12 8.63 -7.96
CA PHE A 34 -1.39 8.71 -8.67
C PHE A 34 -1.53 7.73 -9.83
N LEU A 35 -0.66 7.82 -10.85
CA LEU A 35 -0.87 7.12 -12.12
C LEU A 35 -0.51 5.64 -12.06
N TRP A 36 0.58 5.28 -11.39
CA TRP A 36 1.19 3.96 -11.51
C TRP A 36 0.97 3.05 -10.31
N ARG A 37 0.11 3.45 -9.38
CA ARG A 37 -0.21 2.66 -8.19
C ARG A 37 -1.45 1.77 -8.42
N PRO A 38 -1.40 0.45 -8.14
CA PRO A 38 -0.27 -0.33 -7.62
C PRO A 38 0.84 -0.66 -8.63
N TYR A 39 0.51 -0.79 -9.90
CA TYR A 39 1.47 -0.95 -10.99
C TYR A 39 0.85 -0.40 -12.30
N PRO A 40 1.66 -0.04 -13.31
CA PRO A 40 1.16 0.39 -14.60
C PRO A 40 0.20 -0.65 -15.22
N GLY A 41 -1.00 -0.21 -15.61
CA GLY A 41 -2.01 -1.08 -16.22
C GLY A 41 -2.95 -1.78 -15.23
N ALA A 42 -2.80 -1.56 -13.92
CA ALA A 42 -3.79 -1.99 -12.94
C ALA A 42 -5.16 -1.34 -13.21
N LYS A 43 -6.24 -2.11 -13.09
CA LYS A 43 -7.62 -1.62 -13.20
C LYS A 43 -8.15 -1.31 -11.81
N GLY A 44 -7.73 -0.17 -11.26
CA GLY A 44 -8.04 0.21 -9.89
C GLY A 44 -7.48 -0.80 -8.89
N HIS A 45 -8.36 -1.45 -8.14
CA HIS A 45 -8.01 -2.43 -7.11
C HIS A 45 -8.14 -3.89 -7.57
N GLU A 46 -8.60 -4.15 -8.79
CA GLU A 46 -8.75 -5.51 -9.31
C GLU A 46 -7.39 -6.17 -9.56
N THR A 47 -7.30 -7.47 -9.24
CA THR A 47 -6.16 -8.30 -9.62
C THR A 47 -6.54 -9.22 -10.79
N PRO A 48 -5.57 -9.86 -11.46
CA PRO A 48 -5.86 -10.89 -12.47
C PRO A 48 -6.63 -12.10 -11.92
N VAL A 49 -6.64 -12.30 -10.60
CA VAL A 49 -7.39 -13.37 -9.94
C VAL A 49 -8.81 -12.89 -9.66
N LYS A 50 -9.80 -13.58 -10.24
CA LYS A 50 -11.22 -13.23 -10.10
C LYS A 50 -11.63 -13.23 -8.62
N GLY A 51 -12.22 -12.12 -8.18
CA GLY A 51 -12.70 -11.95 -6.80
C GLY A 51 -11.60 -11.59 -5.79
N LEU A 52 -10.36 -11.38 -6.24
CA LEU A 52 -9.27 -10.89 -5.41
C LEU A 52 -8.97 -9.43 -5.73
N TYR A 53 -8.97 -8.59 -4.69
CA TYR A 53 -8.71 -7.16 -4.77
C TYR A 53 -7.48 -6.79 -3.93
N HIS A 54 -6.65 -5.89 -4.45
CA HIS A 54 -5.50 -5.35 -3.73
C HIS A 54 -5.87 -4.02 -3.09
N ILE A 55 -5.77 -3.93 -1.76
CA ILE A 55 -5.96 -2.70 -0.99
C ILE A 55 -4.73 -2.45 -0.10
N GLY A 56 -4.66 -1.26 0.49
CA GLY A 56 -3.57 -0.86 1.38
C GLY A 56 -2.73 0.29 0.82
N ALA A 57 -1.58 0.54 1.44
CA ALA A 57 -0.70 1.69 1.16
C ALA A 57 -0.18 1.71 -0.28
N SER A 58 0.08 0.53 -0.86
CA SER A 58 0.51 0.35 -2.25
C SER A 58 -0.60 0.53 -3.28
N THR A 59 -1.81 0.95 -2.92
CA THR A 59 -2.94 1.13 -3.85
C THR A 59 -3.52 2.54 -3.74
N HIS A 60 -4.20 3.04 -4.77
CA HIS A 60 -4.89 4.33 -4.72
C HIS A 60 -5.89 4.36 -3.55
N PRO A 61 -6.07 5.46 -2.79
CA PRO A 61 -5.51 6.80 -2.97
C PRO A 61 -4.07 6.98 -2.44
N GLY A 62 -3.48 5.94 -1.86
CA GLY A 62 -2.13 5.96 -1.33
C GLY A 62 -2.05 5.58 0.14
N PRO A 63 -0.86 5.75 0.75
CA PRO A 63 -0.58 5.40 2.14
C PRO A 63 -1.34 6.26 3.14
N GLY A 64 -1.36 5.79 4.39
CA GLY A 64 -1.92 6.49 5.53
C GLY A 64 -2.99 5.67 6.25
N LEU A 65 -3.46 6.19 7.38
CA LEU A 65 -4.42 5.52 8.25
C LEU A 65 -5.88 5.67 7.81
N GLY A 66 -6.14 6.40 6.71
CA GLY A 66 -7.49 6.76 6.29
C GLY A 66 -8.33 5.63 5.68
N GLY A 67 -7.72 4.48 5.36
CA GLY A 67 -8.45 3.30 4.86
C GLY A 67 -9.15 3.49 3.51
N GLY A 68 -8.79 4.53 2.74
CA GLY A 68 -9.50 4.92 1.51
C GLY A 68 -9.57 3.81 0.45
N SER A 69 -8.49 3.04 0.27
CA SER A 69 -8.48 1.91 -0.68
C SER A 69 -9.52 0.84 -0.34
N GLY A 70 -9.62 0.47 0.94
CA GLY A 70 -10.64 -0.47 1.41
C GLY A 70 -12.06 0.05 1.22
N TYR A 71 -12.29 1.34 1.49
CA TYR A 71 -13.58 1.99 1.27
C TYR A 71 -14.00 1.95 -0.21
N LEU A 72 -13.07 2.25 -1.14
CA LEU A 72 -13.35 2.22 -2.58
C LEU A 72 -13.72 0.82 -3.07
N VAL A 73 -12.99 -0.21 -2.63
CA VAL A 73 -13.31 -1.61 -2.97
C VAL A 73 -14.67 -2.00 -2.40
N ALA A 74 -14.93 -1.70 -1.12
CA ALA A 74 -16.22 -2.02 -0.50
C ALA A 74 -17.40 -1.39 -1.26
N LYS A 75 -17.25 -0.13 -1.70
CA LYS A 75 -18.26 0.58 -2.49
C LYS A 75 -18.42 0.01 -3.91
N ALA A 76 -17.37 -0.54 -4.52
CA ALA A 76 -17.44 -1.16 -5.84
C ALA A 76 -18.10 -2.55 -5.80
N LEU A 77 -18.09 -3.20 -4.63
CA LEU A 77 -18.65 -4.54 -4.40
C LEU A 77 -20.08 -4.53 -3.88
N SER A 78 -20.56 -3.40 -3.37
CA SER A 78 -21.95 -3.20 -2.91
C SER A 78 -22.90 -2.94 -4.08
#